data_AF-A0A380EP18-F1
#
_entry.id   AF-A0A380EP18-F1
#
_cell.length_a   1.000
_cell.length_b   1.000
_cell.length_c   1.000
_cell.angle_alpha   90.00
_cell.angle_beta   90.00
_cell.angle_gamma   90.00
#
_symmetry.space_group_name_H-M   'P 1'
#
loop_
_entity.id
_entity.type
_entity.pdbx_description
1 polymer ?
#
loop_
_entity_poly.entity_id
_entity_poly.type
_entity_poly.pdbx_seq_one_letter_code
_entity_poly.pdbx_strand_id
1 'polypeptide(L)'
;MLAVVIFTFPIENFYAITWLIGLFVLINGVIQIVYRRKAKALVGGNQNWILFMGIVDILFGLLVIFNVGASSAFFIYMFAFWFIFSSISGLFTFSGSGSLKLISVIFNLLGIVFGVILLFNPLMGIVFISTMIAIAFVFVGVIYVVDALA
;
A
#
# COMPACT_ATOMS: atom_id res chain seq x y z
N MET A 1 -19.77 4.76 11.63
CA MET A 1 -20.44 5.10 10.35
C MET A 1 -19.52 4.95 9.14
N LEU A 2 -18.25 5.36 9.18
CA LEU A 2 -17.28 5.17 8.08
C LEU A 2 -17.10 3.70 7.65
N ALA A 3 -17.01 2.76 8.60
CA ALA A 3 -16.85 1.33 8.28
C ALA A 3 -18.00 0.73 7.44
N VAL A 4 -19.26 1.15 7.66
CA VAL A 4 -20.42 0.61 6.92
C VAL A 4 -20.45 1.13 5.47
N VAL A 5 -20.03 2.38 5.26
CA VAL A 5 -19.94 2.98 3.91
C VAL A 5 -18.83 2.32 3.10
N ILE A 6 -17.70 2.00 3.73
CA ILE A 6 -16.56 1.29 3.13
C ILE A 6 -16.97 -0.10 2.59
N PHE A 7 -17.85 -0.81 3.31
CA PHE A 7 -18.37 -2.11 2.87
C PHE A 7 -19.40 -2.03 1.74
N THR A 8 -20.08 -0.90 1.58
CA THR A 8 -21.17 -0.76 0.61
C THR A 8 -20.65 -0.54 -0.83
N PHE A 9 -19.46 0.06 -0.98
CA PHE A 9 -18.83 0.31 -2.29
C PHE A 9 -17.30 0.08 -2.25
N PRO A 10 -16.82 -1.17 -2.35
CA PRO A 10 -15.40 -1.50 -2.21
C PRO A 10 -14.52 -0.85 -3.28
N ILE A 11 -15.06 -0.61 -4.47
CA ILE A 11 -14.36 0.02 -5.60
C ILE A 11 -14.13 1.51 -5.32
N GLU A 12 -15.19 2.23 -4.96
CA GLU A 12 -15.11 3.67 -4.63
C GLU A 12 -14.19 3.92 -3.43
N ASN A 13 -14.23 3.04 -2.43
CA ASN A 13 -13.32 3.12 -1.30
C ASN A 13 -11.84 3.03 -1.74
N PHE A 14 -11.52 2.13 -2.67
CA PHE A 14 -10.15 1.99 -3.15
C PHE A 14 -9.71 3.18 -4.00
N TYR A 15 -10.63 3.79 -4.76
CA TYR A 15 -10.36 5.05 -5.46
C TYR A 15 -10.08 6.19 -4.49
N ALA A 16 -10.85 6.29 -3.40
CA ALA A 16 -10.58 7.26 -2.34
C ALA A 16 -9.21 7.04 -1.70
N ILE A 17 -8.84 5.79 -1.40
CA ILE A 17 -7.50 5.44 -0.87
C ILE A 17 -6.41 5.80 -1.88
N THR A 18 -6.58 5.46 -3.16
CA THR A 18 -5.62 5.79 -4.22
C THR A 18 -5.41 7.29 -4.34
N TRP A 19 -6.49 8.07 -4.26
CA TRP A 19 -6.42 9.53 -4.26
C TRP A 19 -5.66 10.06 -3.03
N LEU A 20 -5.93 9.52 -1.84
CA LEU A 20 -5.20 9.85 -0.62
C LEU A 20 -3.71 9.52 -0.74
N ILE A 21 -3.36 8.37 -1.33
CA ILE A 21 -1.95 8.00 -1.61
C ILE A 21 -1.31 9.06 -2.50
N GLY A 22 -1.97 9.44 -3.60
CA GLY A 22 -1.46 10.50 -4.49
C GLY A 22 -1.24 11.83 -3.76
N LEU A 23 -2.16 12.20 -2.86
CA LEU A 23 -2.05 13.40 -2.03
C LEU A 23 -0.85 13.31 -1.06
N PHE A 24 -0.67 12.18 -0.39
CA PHE A 24 0.47 11.95 0.50
C PHE A 24 1.81 12.02 -0.25
N VAL A 25 1.88 11.42 -1.44
CA VAL A 25 3.10 11.47 -2.26
C VAL A 25 3.39 12.90 -2.71
N LEU A 26 2.37 13.67 -3.13
CA LEU A 26 2.53 15.10 -3.43
C LEU A 26 3.09 15.89 -2.24
N ILE A 27 2.49 15.71 -1.06
CA ILE A 27 2.93 16.39 0.17
C ILE A 27 4.37 16.00 0.49
N ASN A 28 4.73 14.72 0.40
CA ASN A 28 6.09 14.25 0.63
C ASN A 28 7.10 14.88 -0.34
N GLY A 29 6.75 14.99 -1.63
CA GLY A 29 7.60 15.65 -2.61
C GLY A 29 7.82 17.13 -2.28
N VAL A 30 6.77 17.85 -1.86
CA VAL A 30 6.88 19.25 -1.38
C VAL A 30 7.76 19.34 -0.14
N ILE A 31 7.57 18.45 0.84
CA ILE A 31 8.37 18.38 2.07
C ILE A 31 9.84 18.16 1.73
N GLN A 32 10.19 17.22 0.84
CA GLN A 32 11.57 16.97 0.43
C GLN A 32 12.24 18.22 -0.15
N ILE A 33 11.52 18.98 -1.00
CA ILE A 33 12.03 20.23 -1.58
C ILE A 33 12.20 21.32 -0.53
N VAL A 34 11.28 21.44 0.43
CA VAL A 34 11.33 22.44 1.51
C VAL A 34 12.43 22.09 2.52
N TYR A 35 12.50 20.84 2.97
CA TYR A 35 13.52 20.37 3.91
C TYR A 35 14.92 20.45 3.33
N ARG A 36 15.10 20.32 2.02
CA ARG A 36 16.39 20.64 1.38
C ARG A 36 16.91 22.02 1.79
N ARG A 37 16.04 23.05 1.83
CA ARG A 37 16.46 24.41 2.19
C ARG A 37 17.03 24.48 3.62
N LYS A 38 16.49 23.68 4.54
CA LYS A 38 16.95 23.60 5.95
C LYS A 38 18.14 22.65 6.12
N ALA A 39 18.14 21.50 5.45
CA ALA A 39 19.23 20.52 5.45
C ALA A 39 20.53 21.09 4.84
N LYS A 40 20.40 22.04 3.91
CA LYS A 40 21.54 22.82 3.35
C LYS A 40 22.40 23.48 4.43
N ALA A 41 21.82 23.81 5.59
CA ALA A 41 22.52 24.46 6.68
C ALA A 41 23.19 23.50 7.68
N LEU A 42 22.89 22.20 7.65
CA LEU A 42 23.26 21.26 8.71
C LEU A 42 24.02 20.01 8.24
N VAL A 43 23.71 19.44 7.08
CA VAL A 43 24.23 18.13 6.67
C VAL A 43 24.50 18.13 5.16
N GLY A 44 25.78 18.16 4.78
CA GLY A 44 26.26 18.20 3.39
C GLY A 44 26.06 16.90 2.59
N GLY A 45 24.87 16.27 2.66
CA GLY A 45 24.53 15.07 1.90
C GLY A 45 24.30 15.32 0.40
N ASN A 46 24.15 14.26 -0.40
CA ASN A 46 24.04 14.30 -1.86
C ASN A 46 22.69 14.92 -2.33
N GLN A 47 22.62 16.26 -2.30
CA GLN A 47 21.38 17.06 -2.43
C GLN A 47 20.69 16.96 -3.80
N ASN A 48 21.41 16.61 -4.86
CA ASN A 48 20.81 16.46 -6.18
C ASN A 48 19.84 15.27 -6.22
N TRP A 49 20.10 14.21 -5.46
CA TRP A 49 19.23 13.05 -5.39
C TRP A 49 17.90 13.36 -4.69
N ILE A 50 17.95 14.12 -3.59
CA ILE A 50 16.73 14.54 -2.84
C ILE A 50 15.85 15.46 -3.69
N LEU A 51 16.46 16.37 -4.47
CA LEU A 51 15.70 17.20 -5.42
C LEU A 51 15.02 16.37 -6.50
N PHE A 52 15.77 15.45 -7.10
CA PHE A 52 15.25 14.60 -8.15
C PHE A 52 14.07 13.76 -7.65
N MET A 53 14.24 13.09 -6.49
CA MET A 53 13.17 12.32 -5.86
C MET A 53 11.95 13.19 -5.52
N GLY A 54 12.14 14.38 -4.95
CA GLY A 54 11.01 15.27 -4.62
C GLY A 54 10.23 15.74 -5.85
N ILE A 55 10.91 16.00 -6.97
CA ILE A 55 10.24 16.34 -8.25
C ILE A 55 9.49 15.11 -8.79
N VAL A 56 10.11 13.93 -8.76
CA VAL A 56 9.48 12.68 -9.19
C VAL A 56 8.22 12.40 -8.36
N ASP A 57 8.29 12.55 -7.03
CA ASP A 57 7.16 12.37 -6.13
C ASP A 57 6.04 13.36 -6.46
N ILE A 58 6.35 14.63 -6.71
CA ILE A 58 5.32 15.60 -7.09
C ILE A 58 4.63 15.19 -8.39
N LEU A 59 5.40 14.85 -9.42
CA LEU A 59 4.85 14.43 -10.71
C LEU A 59 4.03 13.15 -10.57
N PHE A 60 4.53 12.18 -9.81
CA PHE A 60 3.84 10.91 -9.59
C PHE A 60 2.54 11.11 -8.80
N GLY A 61 2.56 11.87 -7.71
CA GLY A 61 1.35 12.17 -6.94
C GLY A 61 0.32 12.94 -7.76
N LEU A 62 0.76 13.85 -8.63
CA LEU A 62 -0.10 14.57 -9.57
C LEU A 62 -0.75 13.61 -10.59
N LEU A 63 0.03 12.69 -11.17
CA LEU A 63 -0.48 11.66 -12.08
C LEU A 63 -1.52 10.77 -11.39
N VAL A 64 -1.28 10.39 -10.14
CA VAL A 64 -2.19 9.56 -9.34
C VAL A 64 -3.52 10.26 -9.10
N ILE A 65 -3.49 11.55 -8.76
CA ILE A 65 -4.71 12.32 -8.49
C ILE A 65 -5.49 12.62 -9.78
N PHE A 66 -4.82 12.92 -10.88
CA PHE A 66 -5.50 13.23 -12.14
C PHE A 66 -6.12 11.99 -12.81
N ASN A 67 -5.58 10.80 -12.57
CA ASN A 67 -6.15 9.56 -13.13
C ASN A 67 -6.21 8.45 -12.07
N VAL A 68 -7.09 8.65 -11.08
CA VAL A 68 -7.30 7.70 -9.99
C VAL A 68 -7.65 6.30 -10.49
N GLY A 69 -8.42 6.19 -11.58
CA GLY A 69 -8.80 4.90 -12.16
C GLY A 69 -7.59 4.10 -12.67
N ALA A 70 -6.76 4.70 -13.53
CA ALA A 70 -5.56 4.05 -14.05
C ALA A 70 -4.51 3.79 -12.96
N SER A 71 -4.34 4.74 -12.04
CA SER A 71 -3.41 4.60 -10.91
C SER A 71 -3.83 3.54 -9.91
N SER A 72 -5.12 3.35 -9.71
CA SER A 72 -5.64 2.23 -8.91
C SER A 72 -5.27 0.89 -9.53
N ALA A 73 -5.48 0.74 -10.84
CA ALA A 73 -5.07 -0.48 -11.55
C ALA A 73 -3.56 -0.71 -11.46
N PHE A 74 -2.76 0.35 -11.63
CA PHE A 74 -1.30 0.29 -11.44
C PHE A 74 -0.92 -0.22 -10.05
N PHE A 75 -1.53 0.32 -8.98
CA PHE A 75 -1.26 -0.14 -7.63
C PHE A 75 -1.67 -1.59 -7.41
N ILE A 76 -2.78 -2.05 -8.00
CA ILE A 76 -3.18 -3.46 -7.93
C ILE A 76 -2.15 -4.36 -8.60
N TYR A 77 -1.60 -3.99 -9.76
CA TYR A 77 -0.52 -4.75 -10.37
C TYR A 77 0.73 -4.77 -9.49
N MET A 78 1.11 -3.64 -8.91
CA MET A 78 2.24 -3.56 -7.98
C MET A 78 2.03 -4.46 -6.75
N PHE A 79 0.83 -4.44 -6.15
CA PHE A 79 0.45 -5.34 -5.06
C PHE A 79 0.46 -6.80 -5.49
N ALA A 80 0.01 -7.13 -6.71
CA ALA A 80 0.04 -8.48 -7.22
C ALA A 80 1.47 -9.02 -7.32
N PHE A 81 2.38 -8.25 -7.90
CA PHE A 81 3.81 -8.60 -7.97
C PHE A 81 4.42 -8.74 -6.57
N TRP A 82 4.12 -7.80 -5.67
CA TRP A 82 4.55 -7.87 -4.28
C TRP A 82 4.06 -9.15 -3.60
N PHE A 83 2.79 -9.51 -3.79
CA PHE A 83 2.17 -10.67 -3.16
C PHE A 83 2.79 -11.97 -3.66
N ILE A 84 3.02 -12.08 -4.97
CA ILE A 84 3.73 -13.23 -5.57
C ILE A 84 5.15 -13.32 -5.01
N PHE A 85 5.90 -12.21 -5.04
CA PHE A 85 7.29 -12.19 -4.57
C PHE A 85 7.40 -12.52 -3.08
N SER A 86 6.55 -11.92 -2.25
CA SER A 86 6.46 -12.18 -0.82
C SER A 86 6.08 -13.63 -0.50
N SER A 87 5.23 -14.23 -1.33
CA SER A 87 4.82 -15.62 -1.13
C SER A 87 5.92 -16.60 -1.53
N ILE A 88 6.61 -16.33 -2.64
CA ILE A 88 7.78 -17.09 -3.07
C ILE A 88 8.88 -17.01 -2.01
N SER A 89 9.22 -15.81 -1.52
CA SER A 89 10.22 -15.65 -0.47
C SER A 89 9.81 -16.30 0.85
N GLY A 90 8.51 -16.27 1.19
CA GLY A 90 7.95 -16.97 2.34
C GLY A 90 8.15 -18.49 2.29
N LEU A 91 8.06 -19.10 1.10
CA LEU A 91 8.33 -20.53 0.91
C LEU A 91 9.81 -20.89 1.18
N PHE A 92 10.75 -19.98 0.86
CA PHE A 92 12.18 -20.20 1.06
C PHE A 92 12.66 -19.90 2.48
N THR A 93 11.96 -19.01 3.21
CA THR A 93 12.45 -18.49 4.49
C THR A 93 12.05 -19.36 5.69
N PHE A 94 11.04 -20.23 5.57
CA PHE A 94 10.57 -21.05 6.69
C PHE A 94 11.29 -22.42 6.80
N SER A 95 12.31 -22.45 7.66
CA SER A 95 13.03 -23.66 8.11
C SER A 95 12.51 -24.26 9.43
N GLY A 96 11.34 -23.82 9.93
CA GLY A 96 10.76 -24.33 11.18
C GLY A 96 10.18 -25.75 11.07
N SER A 97 10.31 -26.56 12.12
CA SER A 97 9.73 -27.90 12.23
C SER A 97 8.31 -27.88 12.82
N GLY A 98 7.36 -28.59 12.21
CA GLY A 98 6.01 -28.82 12.75
C GLY A 98 4.83 -28.15 12.01
N SER A 99 3.64 -28.18 12.62
CA SER A 99 2.34 -27.74 12.06
C SER A 99 2.33 -26.30 11.53
N LEU A 100 3.18 -25.43 12.06
CA LEU A 100 3.32 -24.04 11.61
C LEU A 100 3.91 -23.95 10.19
N LYS A 101 4.74 -24.92 9.79
CA LYS A 101 5.28 -25.01 8.43
C LYS A 101 4.19 -25.29 7.41
N LEU A 102 3.29 -26.24 7.70
CA LEU A 102 2.17 -26.58 6.83
C LEU A 102 1.23 -25.38 6.63
N ILE A 103 0.92 -24.67 7.72
CA ILE A 103 0.10 -23.46 7.67
C ILE A 103 0.79 -22.40 6.78
N SER A 104 2.07 -22.11 7.02
CA SER A 104 2.82 -21.13 6.23
C SER A 104 2.87 -21.50 4.74
N VAL A 105 3.11 -22.77 4.39
CA VAL A 105 3.12 -23.23 2.99
C VAL A 105 1.77 -23.01 2.31
N ILE A 106 0.65 -23.33 2.98
CA ILE A 106 -0.69 -23.12 2.44
C ILE A 106 -0.95 -21.62 2.21
N PHE A 107 -0.61 -20.77 3.18
CA PHE A 107 -0.78 -19.32 3.04
C PHE A 107 0.06 -18.74 1.89
N ASN A 108 1.31 -19.20 1.72
CA ASN A 108 2.14 -18.76 0.60
C ASN A 108 1.60 -19.24 -0.75
N LEU A 109 1.09 -20.48 -0.84
CA LEU A 109 0.46 -20.97 -2.08
C LEU A 109 -0.80 -20.17 -2.43
N LEU A 110 -1.66 -19.91 -1.45
CA LEU A 110 -2.81 -19.01 -1.62
C LEU A 110 -2.34 -17.61 -2.05
N GLY A 111 -1.24 -17.15 -1.47
CA GLY A 111 -0.59 -15.90 -1.82
C GLY A 111 -0.25 -15.80 -3.30
N ILE A 112 0.40 -16.82 -3.84
CA ILE A 112 0.71 -16.89 -5.28
C ILE A 112 -0.58 -16.90 -6.11
N VAL A 113 -1.57 -17.71 -5.74
CA VAL A 113 -2.84 -17.84 -6.47
C VAL A 113 -3.57 -16.50 -6.54
N PHE A 114 -3.74 -15.82 -5.40
CA PHE A 114 -4.36 -14.50 -5.37
C PHE A 114 -3.54 -13.49 -6.18
N GLY A 115 -2.21 -13.48 -6.04
CA GLY A 115 -1.35 -12.61 -6.84
C GLY A 115 -1.55 -12.80 -8.34
N VAL A 116 -1.65 -14.04 -8.81
CA VAL A 116 -1.94 -14.36 -10.22
C VAL A 116 -3.34 -13.89 -10.62
N ILE A 117 -4.37 -14.12 -9.79
CA ILE A 117 -5.74 -13.64 -10.05
C ILE A 117 -5.75 -12.11 -10.19
N LEU A 118 -5.03 -11.40 -9.33
CA LEU A 118 -4.91 -9.93 -9.38
C LEU A 118 -4.28 -9.44 -10.68
N LEU A 119 -3.31 -10.17 -11.25
CA LEU A 119 -2.69 -9.83 -12.54
C LEU A 119 -3.67 -9.98 -13.72
N PHE A 120 -4.55 -10.97 -13.69
CA PHE A 120 -5.50 -11.19 -14.78
C PHE A 120 -6.80 -10.42 -14.64
N ASN A 121 -7.21 -10.09 -13.41
CA ASN A 121 -8.42 -9.32 -13.15
C ASN A 121 -8.18 -8.26 -12.06
N PRO A 122 -7.73 -7.05 -12.46
CA PRO A 122 -7.42 -5.99 -11.51
C PRO A 122 -8.67 -5.51 -10.75
N LEU A 123 -9.88 -5.63 -11.32
CA LEU A 123 -11.12 -5.26 -10.63
C LEU A 123 -11.40 -6.16 -9.43
N MET A 124 -11.18 -7.48 -9.56
CA MET A 124 -11.24 -8.38 -8.40
C MET A 124 -10.16 -8.04 -7.37
N GLY A 125 -8.98 -7.62 -7.83
CA GLY A 125 -7.92 -7.13 -6.96
C GLY A 125 -8.32 -5.91 -6.14
N ILE A 126 -9.00 -4.93 -6.75
CA ILE A 126 -9.53 -3.77 -6.05
C ILE A 126 -10.45 -4.21 -4.91
N VAL A 127 -11.41 -5.10 -5.17
CA VAL A 127 -12.35 -5.57 -4.15
C VAL A 127 -11.63 -6.32 -3.03
N PHE A 128 -10.72 -7.23 -3.38
CA PHE A 128 -9.97 -8.03 -2.42
C PHE A 128 -9.11 -7.15 -1.50
N ILE A 129 -8.30 -6.26 -2.07
CA ILE A 129 -7.40 -5.39 -1.29
C ILE A 129 -8.20 -4.38 -0.47
N SER A 130 -9.25 -3.78 -1.04
CA SER A 130 -10.14 -2.86 -0.31
C SER A 130 -10.78 -3.53 0.90
N THR A 131 -11.22 -4.78 0.75
CA THR A 131 -11.79 -5.57 1.86
C THR A 131 -10.75 -5.89 2.93
N MET A 132 -9.51 -6.26 2.55
CA MET A 132 -8.43 -6.49 3.50
C MET A 132 -8.09 -5.22 4.30
N ILE A 133 -8.00 -4.08 3.62
CA ILE A 133 -7.75 -2.78 4.26
C ILE A 133 -8.89 -2.40 5.21
N ALA A 134 -10.14 -2.61 4.80
CA ALA A 134 -11.31 -2.36 5.64
C ALA A 134 -11.27 -3.17 6.94
N ILE A 135 -10.96 -4.47 6.84
CA ILE A 135 -10.81 -5.35 8.01
C ILE A 135 -9.68 -4.83 8.91
N ALA A 136 -8.53 -4.44 8.34
CA ALA A 136 -7.41 -3.90 9.10
C ALA A 136 -7.80 -2.61 9.87
N PHE A 137 -8.51 -1.69 9.23
CA PHE A 137 -8.99 -0.48 9.90
C PHE A 137 -9.98 -0.76 11.02
N VAL A 138 -10.84 -1.78 10.88
CA VAL A 138 -11.73 -2.20 11.97
C VAL A 138 -10.91 -2.68 13.17
N PHE A 139 -9.92 -3.54 12.97
CA PHE A 139 -9.05 -4.01 14.06
C PHE A 139 -8.29 -2.86 14.73
N VAL A 140 -7.66 -1.99 13.94
CA VAL A 140 -6.93 -0.83 14.46
C VAL A 140 -7.87 0.09 15.23
N GLY A 141 -9.07 0.36 14.70
CA GLY A 141 -10.09 1.17 15.37
C GLY A 141 -10.52 0.60 16.71
N VAL A 142 -10.72 -0.72 16.80
CA VAL A 142 -11.05 -1.40 18.07
C VAL A 142 -9.91 -1.26 19.07
N ILE A 143 -8.66 -1.48 18.66
CA ILE A 143 -7.49 -1.33 19.54
C ILE A 143 -7.41 0.08 20.13
N TYR A 144 -7.58 1.12 19.30
CA TYR A 144 -7.55 2.50 19.80
C TYR A 144 -8.67 2.82 20.80
N VAL A 145 -9.87 2.26 20.60
CA VAL A 145 -10.98 2.45 21.55
C VAL A 145 -10.68 1.75 22.87
N VAL A 146 -10.10 0.54 22.82
CA VAL A 146 -9.69 -0.19 24.03
C VAL A 146 -8.58 0.55 24.77
N ASP A 147 -7.54 1.00 24.07
CA ASP A 147 -6.42 1.75 24.66
C ASP A 147 -6.85 3.10 25.25
N ALA A 148 -7.90 3.74 24.70
CA ALA A 148 -8.46 4.96 25.25
C ALA A 148 -9.33 4.74 26.50
N LEU A 149 -9.76 3.51 26.76
CA LEU A 149 -10.61 3.12 27.90
C LEU A 149 -9.82 2.42 29.03
N ALA A 150 -8.59 1.99 28.76
CA ALA A 150 -7.66 1.39 29.72
C ALA A 150 -6.85 2.46 30.47
#